data_AF-A0A9Q3CX09-F1
#
_entry.id   AF-A0A9Q3CX09-F1
#
_cell.length_a   1.000
_cell.length_b   1.000
_cell.length_c   1.000
_cell.angle_alpha   90.00
_cell.angle_beta   90.00
_cell.angle_gamma   90.00
#
_symmetry.space_group_name_H-M   'P 1'
#
loop_
_entity.id
_entity.type
_entity.pdbx_description
1 polymer ?
#
loop_
_entity_poly.entity_id
_entity_poly.type
_entity_poly.pdbx_seq_one_letter_code
_entity_poly.pdbx_strand_id
1 'polypeptide(L)'
;MDWVTGLVTGGKESFNACLIIVDRFSKSLRYLPWHKEEPAMDTELLFCNNIISTCGFPKIIIIDRDPKFTSTFWTNLYDMLGTKHAFFYSLPSKNRWIS
;
A
#
# COMPACT_ATOMS: atom_id res chain seq x y z
N MET A 1 4.13 0.19 -1.79
CA MET A 1 2.70 -0.12 -1.82
C MET A 1 1.97 1.17 -2.10
N ASP A 2 0.95 1.13 -2.95
CA ASP A 2 0.23 2.32 -3.38
C ASP A 2 -1.24 1.99 -3.68
N TRP A 3 -2.13 2.96 -3.47
CA TRP A 3 -3.55 2.85 -3.76
C TRP A 3 -3.87 3.53 -5.08
N VAL A 4 -4.42 2.77 -6.02
CA VAL A 4 -5.06 3.34 -7.20
C VAL A 4 -6.55 3.50 -6.88
N THR A 5 -7.04 4.75 -6.92
CA THR A 5 -8.43 5.08 -6.62
C THR A 5 -9.08 5.79 -7.81
N GLY A 6 -10.42 5.89 -7.80
CA GLY A 6 -11.16 6.52 -8.90
C GLY A 6 -11.30 5.61 -10.13
N LEU A 7 -11.19 4.30 -9.92
CA LEU A 7 -11.47 3.33 -10.97
C LEU A 7 -12.97 3.29 -11.23
N VAL A 8 -13.34 3.05 -12.49
CA VAL A 8 -14.73 2.73 -12.83
C VAL A 8 -15.14 1.49 -12.04
N THR A 9 -16.32 1.53 -11.42
CA THR A 9 -16.84 0.40 -10.65
C THR A 9 -16.93 -0.84 -11.53
N GLY A 10 -16.31 -1.93 -11.08
CA GLY A 10 -16.15 -3.15 -11.89
C GLY A 10 -16.45 -4.44 -11.13
N GLY A 11 -16.94 -5.43 -11.88
CA GLY A 11 -17.24 -6.77 -11.36
C GLY A 11 -18.55 -6.86 -10.56
N LYS A 12 -18.85 -8.04 -10.03
CA LYS A 12 -20.07 -8.27 -9.22
C LYS A 12 -20.07 -7.45 -7.93
N GLU A 13 -18.89 -7.28 -7.34
CA GLU A 13 -18.70 -6.55 -6.09
C GLU A 13 -18.60 -5.03 -6.28
N SER A 14 -18.48 -4.51 -7.52
CA SER A 14 -18.41 -3.07 -7.82
C SER A 14 -17.22 -2.34 -7.16
N PHE A 15 -16.04 -2.96 -7.14
CA PHE A 15 -14.81 -2.33 -6.63
C PHE A 15 -14.46 -1.05 -7.40
N ASN A 16 -13.99 -0.01 -6.70
CA ASN A 16 -13.65 1.30 -7.26
C ASN A 16 -12.19 1.74 -6.96
N ALA A 17 -11.42 0.86 -6.31
CA ALA A 17 -10.02 1.06 -5.96
C ALA A 17 -9.24 -0.26 -6.05
N CYS A 18 -7.93 -0.17 -6.07
CA CYS A 18 -7.04 -1.33 -6.05
C CYS A 18 -5.77 -1.01 -5.25
N LEU A 19 -5.40 -1.93 -4.36
CA LEU A 19 -4.11 -1.92 -3.67
C LEU A 19 -3.07 -2.56 -4.58
N ILE A 20 -1.99 -1.85 -4.84
CA ILE A 20 -0.86 -2.36 -5.61
C ILE A 20 0.30 -2.65 -4.67
N ILE A 21 0.76 -3.90 -4.73
CA ILE A 21 1.87 -4.38 -3.92
C ILE A 21 2.94 -4.92 -4.86
N VAL A 22 4.11 -4.30 -4.79
CA VAL A 22 5.26 -4.68 -5.61
C VAL A 22 6.27 -5.38 -4.72
N ASP A 23 6.56 -6.65 -5.03
CA ASP A 23 7.72 -7.31 -4.48
C ASP A 23 8.96 -6.91 -5.31
N ARG A 24 9.83 -6.11 -4.70
CA ARG A 24 11.03 -5.59 -5.37
C ARG A 24 12.09 -6.66 -5.62
N PHE A 25 12.05 -7.80 -4.91
CA PHE A 25 12.96 -8.91 -5.09
C PHE A 25 12.58 -9.73 -6.33
N SER A 26 11.34 -10.23 -6.37
CA SER A 26 10.86 -11.04 -7.49
C SER A 26 10.39 -10.24 -8.71
N LYS A 27 10.27 -8.91 -8.59
CA LYS A 27 9.62 -8.02 -9.58
C LYS A 27 8.15 -8.36 -9.84
N SER A 28 7.54 -9.12 -8.93
CA SER A 28 6.13 -9.48 -9.01
C SER A 28 5.25 -8.33 -8.54
N LEU A 29 4.10 -8.16 -9.20
CA LEU A 29 3.04 -7.27 -8.77
C LEU A 29 1.83 -8.08 -8.32
N ARG A 30 1.19 -7.61 -7.25
CA ARG A 30 -0.12 -8.08 -6.81
C ARG A 30 -1.10 -6.91 -6.80
N TYR A 31 -2.27 -7.18 -7.36
CA TYR A 31 -3.41 -6.27 -7.42
C TYR A 31 -4.50 -6.83 -6.52
N LEU A 32 -4.86 -6.09 -5.47
CA LEU A 32 -5.95 -6.48 -4.57
C LEU A 32 -7.09 -5.48 -4.75
N PRO A 33 -8.24 -5.91 -5.32
CA PRO A 33 -9.37 -5.01 -5.53
C PRO A 33 -9.96 -4.57 -4.18
N TRP A 34 -10.49 -3.34 -4.15
CA TRP A 34 -10.93 -2.69 -2.92
C TRP A 34 -12.01 -1.63 -3.17
N HIS A 35 -12.68 -1.23 -2.10
CA HIS A 35 -13.59 -0.10 -2.07
C HIS A 35 -12.96 1.07 -1.31
N LYS A 36 -12.84 2.22 -1.95
CA LYS A 36 -12.20 3.41 -1.39
C LYS A 36 -12.79 3.83 -0.03
N GLU A 37 -14.08 3.55 0.15
CA GLU A 37 -14.92 3.90 1.30
C GLU A 37 -14.75 2.96 2.50
N GLU A 38 -14.16 1.78 2.31
CA GLU A 38 -13.97 0.79 3.38
C GLU A 38 -12.97 1.30 4.43
N PRO A 39 -13.16 0.91 5.71
CA PRO A 39 -12.34 1.40 6.80
C PRO A 39 -10.93 0.83 6.73
N ALA A 40 -10.00 1.53 7.40
CA ALA A 40 -8.60 1.16 7.43
C ALA A 40 -8.39 -0.27 8.00
N MET A 41 -9.19 -0.68 8.98
CA MET A 41 -9.08 -2.02 9.58
C MET A 41 -9.25 -3.15 8.55
N ASP A 42 -10.21 -3.03 7.65
CA ASP A 42 -10.43 -4.07 6.64
C ASP A 42 -9.30 -4.08 5.60
N THR A 43 -8.68 -2.92 5.33
CA THR A 43 -7.45 -2.83 4.52
C THR A 43 -6.29 -3.57 5.18
N GLU A 44 -6.13 -3.43 6.50
CA GLU A 44 -5.08 -4.08 7.27
C GLU A 44 -5.26 -5.61 7.24
N LEU A 45 -6.50 -6.08 7.36
CA LEU A 45 -6.85 -7.49 7.20
C LEU A 45 -6.57 -7.99 5.78
N LEU A 46 -6.92 -7.22 4.75
CA LEU A 46 -6.61 -7.54 3.36
C LEU A 46 -5.10 -7.73 3.15
N PHE A 47 -4.28 -6.84 3.72
CA PHE A 47 -2.83 -6.94 3.67
C PHE A 47 -2.31 -8.21 4.37
N CYS A 48 -2.73 -8.46 5.62
CA CYS A 48 -2.33 -9.64 6.38
C CYS A 48 -2.67 -10.94 5.65
N ASN A 49 -3.91 -11.04 5.15
CA ASN A 49 -4.43 -12.24 4.50
C ASN A 49 -3.80 -12.54 3.15
N ASN A 50 -3.26 -11.54 2.45
CA ASN A 50 -2.68 -11.73 1.11
C ASN A 50 -1.15 -11.70 1.11
N ILE A 51 -0.52 -11.03 2.07
CA ILE A 51 0.94 -10.82 2.07
C ILE A 51 1.60 -11.65 3.15
N ILE A 52 1.18 -11.48 4.41
CA ILE A 52 1.80 -12.18 5.53
C ILE A 52 1.54 -13.69 5.42
N SER A 53 0.32 -14.08 5.05
CA SER A 53 -0.05 -15.50 4.86
C SER A 53 0.76 -16.19 3.76
N THR A 54 1.10 -15.47 2.67
CA THR A 54 1.60 -16.06 1.43
C THR A 54 3.12 -15.96 1.31
N CYS A 55 3.70 -14.86 1.79
CA CYS A 55 5.13 -14.59 1.67
C CYS A 55 5.85 -14.60 3.03
N GLY A 56 5.11 -14.76 4.13
CA GLY A 56 5.60 -14.47 5.46
C GLY A 56 5.78 -12.97 5.68
N PHE A 57 6.53 -12.63 6.73
CA PHE A 57 6.74 -11.24 7.11
C PHE A 57 7.76 -10.54 6.20
N PRO A 58 7.39 -9.44 5.52
CA PRO A 58 8.32 -8.70 4.69
C PRO A 58 9.38 -8.00 5.56
N LYS A 59 10.65 -8.10 5.17
CA LYS A 59 11.77 -7.46 5.88
C LYS A 59 11.78 -5.93 5.76
N ILE A 60 11.19 -5.40 4.68
CA ILE A 60 11.10 -3.97 4.41
C ILE A 60 9.77 -3.72 3.71
N ILE A 61 8.94 -2.87 4.29
CA ILE A 61 7.74 -2.33 3.63
C ILE A 61 8.02 -0.87 3.31
N ILE A 62 7.77 -0.51 2.05
CA ILE A 62 7.81 0.87 1.58
C ILE A 62 6.39 1.25 1.20
N ILE A 63 5.90 2.31 1.82
CA ILE A 63 4.56 2.84 1.59
C ILE A 63 4.63 4.35 1.39
N ASP A 64 3.72 4.89 0.58
CA ASP A 64 3.55 6.34 0.46
C ASP A 64 2.82 6.92 1.71
N ARG A 65 2.85 8.24 1.90
CA ARG A 65 2.25 8.95 3.06
C ARG A 65 0.72 9.06 3.00
N ASP A 66 0.04 8.09 2.42
CA ASP A 66 -1.42 8.07 2.50
C ASP A 66 -1.83 7.82 3.97
N PRO A 67 -2.73 8.63 4.56
CA PRO A 67 -3.24 8.43 5.91
C PRO A 67 -3.76 7.00 6.19
N LYS A 68 -4.21 6.30 5.14
CA LYS A 68 -4.62 4.88 5.21
C LYS A 68 -3.48 3.94 5.64
N PHE A 69 -2.24 4.37 5.47
CA PHE A 69 -1.01 3.63 5.81
C PHE A 69 -0.26 4.19 7.02
N THR A 70 -0.82 5.20 7.69
CA THR A 70 -0.26 5.77 8.93
C THR A 70 -1.09 5.41 10.17
N SER A 71 -1.95 4.40 10.08
CA SER A 71 -2.73 3.90 11.23
C SER A 71 -1.83 3.23 12.27
N THR A 72 -2.34 3.10 13.49
CA THR A 72 -1.66 2.41 14.61
C THR A 72 -1.23 0.99 14.25
N PHE A 73 -1.98 0.31 13.38
CA PHE A 73 -1.62 -1.00 12.87
C PHE A 73 -0.27 -1.01 12.18
N TRP A 74 -0.01 -0.08 11.26
CA TRP A 74 1.25 -0.06 10.52
C TRP A 74 2.42 0.22 11.44
N THR A 75 2.26 1.16 12.38
CA THR A 75 3.26 1.42 13.43
C THR A 75 3.56 0.16 14.25
N ASN A 76 2.53 -0.53 14.75
CA ASN A 76 2.69 -1.77 15.51
C ASN A 76 3.32 -2.90 14.67
N LEU A 77 2.94 -3.02 13.40
CA LEU A 77 3.51 -3.98 12.46
C LEU A 77 5.00 -3.73 12.27
N TYR A 78 5.43 -2.47 12.08
CA TYR A 78 6.84 -2.12 11.96
C TYR A 78 7.64 -2.42 13.22
N ASP A 79 7.06 -2.13 14.40
CA ASP A 79 7.67 -2.45 15.69
C ASP A 79 7.86 -3.96 15.87
N MET A 80 6.84 -4.76 15.52
CA MET A 80 6.94 -6.23 15.53
C MET A 80 7.98 -6.76 14.54
N LEU A 81 8.12 -6.11 13.39
CA LEU A 81 9.05 -6.51 12.33
C LEU A 81 10.48 -6.00 12.53
N GLY A 82 10.73 -5.16 13.53
CA GLY A 82 12.02 -4.46 13.70
C GLY A 82 12.40 -3.61 12.48
N THR A 83 11.41 -3.19 11.69
CA THR A 83 11.61 -2.60 10.36
C THR A 83 11.37 -1.09 10.42
N LYS A 84 12.33 -0.28 9.95
CA LYS A 84 12.18 1.19 9.95
C LYS A 84 11.25 1.65 8.84
N HIS A 85 10.30 2.54 9.17
CA HIS A 85 9.43 3.22 8.20
C HIS A 85 10.30 4.08 7.26
N ALA A 86 10.35 3.74 5.98
CA ALA A 86 11.02 4.54 4.96
C ALA A 86 9.96 5.24 4.10
N PHE A 87 9.62 6.49 4.45
CA PHE A 87 8.86 7.37 3.58
C PHE A 87 9.76 7.89 2.45
N PHE A 88 9.33 7.82 1.20
CA PHE A 88 10.02 8.56 0.14
C PHE A 88 9.84 10.06 0.38
N TYR A 89 10.93 10.83 0.34
CA TYR A 89 10.85 12.27 0.19
C TYR A 89 10.36 12.55 -1.23
N SER A 90 9.26 13.28 -1.37
CA SER A 90 9.01 13.99 -2.62
C SER A 90 10.22 14.87 -2.88
N LEU A 91 10.80 14.77 -4.09
CA LEU A 91 11.73 15.80 -4.53
C LEU A 91 10.99 17.14 -4.40
N PRO A 92 11.58 18.16 -3.75
CA PRO A 92 10.99 19.49 -3.80
C PRO A 92 10.83 19.84 -5.28
N SER A 93 9.60 20.19 -5.68
CA SER A 93 9.30 20.71 -7.01
C SER A 93 10.13 21.98 -7.25
N LYS A 94 11.37 21.80 -7.69
CA LYS A 94 12.13 22.86 -8.34
C LYS A 94 11.66 22.93 -9.77
N ASN A 95 10.87 23.96 -10.04
CA ASN A 95 10.72 24.53 -11.37
C ASN A 95 12.06 24.58 -12.11
N ARG A 96 11.96 24.46 -13.44
CA ARG A 96 12.87 24.93 -14.51
C ARG A 96 13.61 23.81 -15.26
N TRP A 97 13.13 23.52 -16.49
CA TRP A 97 13.82 23.65 -17.79
C TRP A 97 13.38 22.57 -18.81
N ILE A 98 12.43 22.90 -19.70
CA ILE A 98 12.38 22.77 -21.19
C ILE A 98 11.02 23.42 -21.55
N SER A 99 10.84 24.49 -22.31
CA SER A 99 11.59 25.26 -23.31
C SER A 99 11.39 26.77 -23.10
#